data_AF-X1I6A8-F1
#
_entry.id   AF-X1I6A8-F1
#
_cell.length_a   1.000
_cell.length_b   1.000
_cell.length_c   1.000
_cell.angle_alpha   90.00
_cell.angle_beta   90.00
_cell.angle_gamma   90.00
#
_symmetry.space_group_name_H-M   'P 1'
#
loop_
_entity.id
_entity.type
_entity.pdbx_description
1 polymer ?
#
loop_
_entity_poly.entity_id
_entity_poly.type
_entity_poly.pdbx_seq_one_letter_code
_entity_poly.pdbx_strand_id
1 'polypeptide(L)'
;MLGQLYRPKTKALEHARIVLETEEPHAVNVAWGCSIGCRYCYGPQFSRQTRENWMKVRYPKEYPVELVKKQLAKSPIVKGAEVKGVFISFMTDPYLALARKLTEPLIKYLIDQGIKVATSSKLEVSDVPGVRNGMTILSLGLYEV
;
A
#
# COMPACT_ATOMS: atom_id res chain seq x y z
N MET A 1 -5.74 10.17 2.53
CA MET A 1 -4.58 11.02 2.14
C MET A 1 -3.62 10.15 1.37
N LEU A 2 -3.29 10.51 0.13
CA LEU A 2 -2.26 9.80 -0.64
C LEU A 2 -0.88 10.22 -0.14
N GLY A 3 0.05 9.28 -0.11
CA GLY A 3 1.44 9.48 0.27
C GLY A 3 1.73 9.62 1.76
N GLN A 4 0.72 9.59 2.64
CA GLN A 4 0.92 9.68 4.10
C GLN A 4 0.69 8.33 4.79
N LEU A 5 1.43 8.10 5.89
CA LEU A 5 1.18 7.01 6.83
C LEU A 5 -0.20 7.16 7.46
N TYR A 6 -0.93 6.05 7.47
CA TYR A 6 -2.20 5.92 8.17
C TYR A 6 -2.34 4.52 8.77
N ARG A 7 -3.27 4.36 9.71
CA ARG A 7 -3.66 3.05 10.23
C ARG A 7 -4.77 2.47 9.35
N PRO A 8 -4.55 1.33 8.66
CA PRO A 8 -5.61 0.66 7.91
C PRO A 8 -6.72 0.17 8.84
N LYS A 9 -7.89 -0.13 8.27
CA LYS A 9 -9.07 -0.61 9.00
C LYS A 9 -9.62 -1.88 8.31
N THR A 10 -10.44 -2.63 9.04
CA THR A 10 -11.19 -3.79 8.54
C THR A 10 -10.28 -4.80 7.80
N LYS A 11 -10.67 -5.29 6.63
CA LYS A 11 -9.93 -6.31 5.86
C LYS A 11 -8.50 -5.86 5.48
N ALA A 12 -8.28 -4.57 5.26
CA ALA A 12 -6.93 -4.06 4.98
C ALA A 12 -6.02 -4.14 6.21
N LEU A 13 -6.60 -3.95 7.42
CA LEU A 13 -5.87 -4.12 8.67
C LEU A 13 -5.52 -5.59 8.90
N GLU A 14 -6.49 -6.50 8.74
CA GLU A 14 -6.28 -7.94 8.87
C GLU A 14 -5.18 -8.43 7.92
N HIS A 15 -5.25 -8.04 6.65
CA HIS A 15 -4.25 -8.40 5.66
C HIS A 15 -2.86 -7.86 6.03
N ALA A 16 -2.76 -6.58 6.40
CA ALA A 16 -1.50 -5.98 6.80
C ALA A 16 -0.87 -6.69 8.01
N ARG A 17 -1.69 -7.06 9.02
CA ARG A 17 -1.23 -7.78 10.22
C ARG A 17 -0.59 -9.12 9.88
N ILE A 18 -1.25 -9.89 9.01
CA ILE A 18 -0.78 -11.21 8.59
C ILE A 18 0.53 -11.08 7.81
N VAL A 19 0.58 -10.22 6.80
CA VAL A 19 1.77 -10.13 5.92
C VAL A 19 2.97 -9.53 6.64
N LEU A 20 2.76 -8.49 7.46
CA LEU A 20 3.85 -7.82 8.19
C LEU A 20 4.22 -8.51 9.50
N GLU A 21 3.40 -9.46 9.98
CA GLU A 21 3.50 -10.08 11.31
C GLU A 21 3.69 -9.01 12.39
N THR A 22 2.72 -8.09 12.46
CA THR A 22 2.67 -7.01 13.44
C THR A 22 1.24 -6.70 13.82
N GLU A 23 0.98 -6.47 15.11
CA GLU A 23 -0.36 -6.18 15.63
C GLU A 23 -0.88 -4.80 15.25
N GLU A 24 0.03 -3.84 15.03
CA GLU A 24 -0.30 -2.45 14.76
C GLU A 24 0.38 -1.96 13.46
N PRO A 25 0.00 -2.51 12.30
CA PRO A 25 0.58 -2.09 11.04
C PRO A 25 0.07 -0.71 10.64
N HIS A 26 0.90 0.01 9.90
CA HIS A 26 0.53 1.20 9.13
C HIS A 26 0.49 0.86 7.65
N ALA A 27 -0.02 1.79 6.86
CA ALA A 27 -0.03 1.69 5.42
C ALA A 27 0.22 3.05 4.78
N VAL A 28 0.68 3.04 3.53
CA VAL A 28 0.84 4.25 2.70
C VAL A 28 0.32 3.95 1.30
N ASN A 29 -0.63 4.76 0.82
CA ASN A 29 -1.10 4.66 -0.56
C ASN A 29 -0.29 5.61 -1.45
N VAL A 30 0.60 5.07 -2.28
CA VAL A 30 1.46 5.85 -3.19
C VAL A 30 0.70 6.44 -4.39
N ALA A 31 -0.45 5.87 -4.74
CA ALA A 31 -1.39 6.40 -5.72
C ALA A 31 -2.82 5.91 -5.44
N TRP A 32 -3.79 6.47 -6.16
CA TRP A 32 -5.19 6.03 -6.18
C TRP A 32 -5.57 5.53 -7.57
N GLY A 33 -6.15 4.34 -7.65
CA GLY A 33 -6.53 3.72 -8.92
C GLY A 33 -5.44 2.80 -9.44
N CYS A 34 -5.80 1.92 -10.38
CA CYS A 34 -4.88 0.94 -10.95
C CYS A 34 -5.24 0.66 -12.41
N SER A 35 -4.29 0.83 -13.33
CA SER A 35 -4.50 0.66 -14.77
C SER A 35 -4.40 -0.79 -15.25
N ILE A 36 -4.10 -1.76 -14.38
CA ILE A 36 -4.05 -3.19 -14.75
C ILE A 36 -5.44 -3.72 -15.11
N GLY A 37 -6.49 -3.21 -14.47
CA GLY A 37 -7.87 -3.52 -14.86
C GLY A 37 -8.36 -4.96 -14.54
N CYS A 38 -7.74 -5.68 -13.60
CA CYS A 38 -8.09 -7.08 -13.25
C CYS A 38 -9.60 -7.30 -13.06
N ARG A 39 -10.20 -8.30 -13.72
CA ARG A 39 -11.65 -8.59 -13.61
C ARG A 39 -12.14 -8.70 -12.16
N TYR A 40 -11.37 -9.34 -11.29
CA TYR A 40 -11.65 -9.52 -9.85
C TYR A 40 -11.23 -8.35 -8.94
N CYS A 41 -10.87 -7.19 -9.49
CA CYS A 41 -10.42 -6.05 -8.70
C CYS A 41 -11.54 -5.50 -7.80
N TYR A 42 -11.28 -5.42 -6.49
CA TYR A 42 -12.19 -4.78 -5.53
C TYR A 42 -12.23 -3.25 -5.67
N GLY A 43 -11.23 -2.65 -6.32
CA GLY A 43 -11.01 -1.21 -6.41
C GLY A 43 -12.25 -0.42 -6.86
N PRO A 44 -12.88 -0.74 -8.01
CA PRO A 44 -14.08 -0.05 -8.49
C PRO A 44 -15.24 -0.09 -7.49
N GLN A 45 -15.53 -1.25 -6.89
CA GLN A 45 -16.60 -1.41 -5.89
C GLN A 45 -16.30 -0.63 -4.61
N PHE A 46 -15.07 -0.74 -4.10
CA PHE A 46 -14.62 -0.01 -2.92
C PHE A 46 -14.67 1.51 -3.09
N SER A 47 -14.25 1.99 -4.27
CA SER A 47 -14.21 3.42 -4.61
C SER A 47 -15.52 3.98 -5.13
N ARG A 48 -16.56 3.14 -5.30
CA ARG A 48 -17.89 3.50 -5.82
C ARG A 48 -17.83 4.24 -7.17
N GLN A 49 -17.01 3.74 -8.09
CA GLN A 49 -16.86 4.32 -9.43
C GLN A 49 -16.73 3.22 -10.49
N THR A 50 -16.93 3.59 -11.75
CA THR A 50 -16.76 2.66 -12.87
C THR A 50 -15.31 2.17 -12.95
N ARG A 51 -15.12 0.99 -13.58
CA ARG A 51 -13.79 0.43 -13.83
C ARG A 51 -12.92 1.38 -14.65
N GLU A 52 -13.49 2.01 -15.66
CA GLU A 52 -12.79 3.00 -16.50
C GLU A 52 -12.28 4.19 -15.67
N ASN A 53 -13.11 4.70 -14.74
CA ASN A 53 -12.69 5.77 -13.85
C ASN A 53 -11.68 5.30 -12.79
N TRP A 54 -11.73 4.03 -12.36
CA TRP A 54 -10.71 3.42 -11.49
C TRP A 54 -9.35 3.25 -12.15
N MET A 55 -9.33 3.01 -13.46
CA MET A 55 -8.09 2.89 -14.22
C MET A 55 -7.40 4.24 -14.46
N LYS A 56 -8.09 5.36 -14.22
CA LYS A 56 -7.50 6.71 -14.24
C LYS A 56 -6.72 6.96 -12.93
N VAL A 57 -5.46 6.54 -12.92
CA VAL A 57 -4.59 6.63 -11.73
C VAL A 57 -4.30 8.09 -11.36
N ARG A 58 -4.45 8.41 -10.07
CA ARG A 58 -4.14 9.72 -9.48
C ARG A 58 -2.97 9.61 -8.52
N TYR A 59 -2.03 10.55 -8.63
CA TYR A 59 -0.80 10.57 -7.82
C TYR A 59 -0.88 11.69 -6.76
N PRO A 60 -0.17 11.56 -5.63
CA PRO A 60 -0.04 12.63 -4.65
C PRO A 60 0.71 13.83 -5.23
N LYS A 61 0.44 15.02 -4.70
CA LYS A 61 1.14 16.26 -5.10
C LYS A 61 2.59 16.32 -4.63
N GLU A 62 2.89 15.64 -3.51
CA GLU A 62 4.21 15.53 -2.93
C GLU A 62 4.63 14.07 -2.91
N TYR A 63 5.94 13.81 -3.02
CA TYR A 63 6.49 12.46 -2.98
C TYR A 63 6.15 11.78 -1.64
N PRO A 64 5.62 10.54 -1.66
CA PRO A 64 5.32 9.80 -0.43
C PRO A 64 6.49 9.71 0.55
N VAL A 65 7.71 9.52 0.07
CA VAL A 65 8.90 9.46 0.93
C VAL A 65 9.12 10.75 1.73
N GLU A 66 8.86 11.92 1.15
CA GLU A 66 9.04 13.20 1.83
C GLU A 66 7.93 13.45 2.85
N LEU A 67 6.68 13.10 2.51
CA LEU A 67 5.57 13.16 3.44
C LEU A 67 5.79 12.24 4.65
N VAL A 68 6.27 11.02 4.41
CA VAL A 68 6.54 10.03 5.47
C VAL A 68 7.72 10.46 6.34
N LYS A 69 8.82 10.96 5.77
CA LYS A 69 9.93 11.57 6.53
C LYS A 69 9.43 12.67 7.46
N LYS A 70 8.61 13.59 6.94
CA LYS A 70 8.02 14.67 7.75
C LYS A 70 7.11 14.15 8.87
N GLN A 71 6.39 13.05 8.65
CA GLN A 71 5.57 12.43 9.70
C GLN A 71 6.44 11.80 10.79
N LEU A 72 7.41 10.97 10.42
CA LEU A 72 8.27 10.27 11.38
C LEU A 72 9.20 11.22 12.14
N ALA A 73 9.68 12.29 11.51
CA ALA A 73 10.46 13.33 12.16
C ALA A 73 9.66 14.10 13.22
N LYS A 74 8.33 14.24 13.04
CA LYS A 74 7.45 14.86 14.04
C LYS A 74 7.15 13.90 15.18
N SER A 75 6.88 12.64 14.88
CA SER A 75 6.68 11.59 15.87
C SER A 75 6.79 10.21 15.22
N PRO A 76 7.47 9.24 15.85
CA PRO A 76 7.43 7.85 15.42
C PRO A 76 6.06 7.19 15.68
N ILE A 77 5.17 7.86 16.42
CA ILE A 77 3.81 7.40 16.72
C ILE A 77 2.84 8.05 15.74
N VAL A 78 2.26 7.24 14.85
CA VAL A 78 1.24 7.67 13.89
C VAL A 78 -0.10 7.06 14.28
N LYS A 79 -1.10 7.92 14.52
CA LYS A 79 -2.46 7.48 14.91
C LYS A 79 -2.48 6.53 16.11
N GLY A 80 -1.64 6.83 17.12
CA GLY A 80 -1.62 6.15 18.41
C GLY A 80 -0.75 4.89 18.50
N ALA A 81 -0.04 4.53 17.42
CA ALA A 81 0.89 3.39 17.42
C ALA A 81 2.23 3.76 16.80
N GLU A 82 3.31 3.18 17.34
CA GLU A 82 4.65 3.26 16.76
C GLU A 82 4.70 2.59 15.39
N VAL A 83 5.38 3.20 14.43
CA VAL A 83 5.46 2.68 13.06
C VAL A 83 6.50 1.57 12.96
N LYS A 84 6.07 0.32 13.16
CA LYS A 84 6.94 -0.88 13.09
C LYS A 84 6.82 -1.69 11.80
N GLY A 85 5.73 -1.50 11.06
CA GLY A 85 5.49 -2.18 9.81
C GLY A 85 4.57 -1.36 8.89
N VAL A 86 4.91 -1.29 7.62
CA VAL A 86 4.20 -0.47 6.62
C VAL A 86 3.84 -1.30 5.40
N PHE A 87 2.54 -1.36 5.10
CA PHE A 87 2.04 -1.95 3.86
C PHE A 87 1.96 -0.88 2.77
N ILE A 88 2.62 -1.11 1.64
CA ILE A 88 2.69 -0.20 0.52
C ILE A 88 1.54 -0.48 -0.45
N SER A 89 0.57 0.41 -0.34
CA SER A 89 -0.64 0.57 -1.14
C SER A 89 -1.68 -0.55 -1.09
N PHE A 90 -2.90 -0.15 -0.72
CA PHE A 90 -4.15 -0.88 -0.94
C PHE A 90 -4.99 -0.27 -2.07
N MET A 91 -4.49 0.74 -2.75
CA MET A 91 -5.28 1.56 -3.67
C MET A 91 -4.69 1.66 -5.08
N THR A 92 -3.51 1.09 -5.27
CA THR A 92 -2.85 0.97 -6.57
C THR A 92 -1.98 -0.27 -6.57
N ASP A 93 -1.48 -0.66 -7.74
CA ASP A 93 -0.36 -1.60 -7.80
C ASP A 93 0.94 -0.78 -7.67
N PRO A 94 1.79 -1.08 -6.67
CA PRO A 94 2.94 -0.25 -6.33
C PRO A 94 4.04 -0.26 -7.41
N TYR A 95 4.01 -1.19 -8.36
CA TYR A 95 4.99 -1.31 -9.44
C TYR A 95 4.46 -0.89 -10.82
N LEU A 96 3.29 -0.22 -10.88
CA LEU A 96 2.94 0.54 -12.09
C LEU A 96 4.05 1.56 -12.40
N ALA A 97 4.38 1.77 -13.68
CA ALA A 97 5.56 2.53 -14.11
C ALA A 97 5.77 3.89 -13.38
N LEU A 98 4.70 4.67 -13.14
CA LEU A 98 4.79 5.93 -12.39
C LEU A 98 4.69 5.73 -10.88
N ALA A 99 3.91 4.76 -10.39
CA ALA A 99 3.84 4.43 -8.96
C ALA A 99 5.17 3.89 -8.46
N ARG A 100 5.89 3.10 -9.26
CA ARG A 100 7.21 2.53 -8.97
C ARG A 100 8.21 3.62 -8.55
N LYS A 101 8.21 4.75 -9.26
CA LYS A 101 9.05 5.92 -8.96
C LYS A 101 8.76 6.56 -7.59
N LEU A 102 7.55 6.37 -7.06
CA LEU A 102 7.15 6.84 -5.73
C LEU A 102 7.34 5.76 -4.66
N THR A 103 7.19 4.49 -5.04
CA THR A 103 7.30 3.29 -4.20
C THR A 103 8.74 3.03 -3.77
N GLU A 104 9.69 2.92 -4.70
CA GLU A 104 11.05 2.45 -4.39
C GLU A 104 11.81 3.36 -3.41
N PRO A 105 11.79 4.70 -3.55
CA PRO A 105 12.44 5.57 -2.58
C PRO A 105 11.82 5.46 -1.18
N LEU A 106 10.49 5.26 -1.11
CA LEU A 106 9.78 5.09 0.15
C LEU A 106 10.15 3.76 0.82
N ILE A 107 10.18 2.66 0.05
CA ILE A 107 10.59 1.32 0.55
C ILE A 107 12.00 1.39 1.13
N LYS A 108 12.94 1.94 0.37
CA LYS A 108 14.34 2.07 0.81
C LYS A 108 14.44 2.84 2.13
N TYR A 109 13.81 4.02 2.19
CA TYR A 109 13.81 4.84 3.39
C TYR A 109 13.24 4.08 4.61
N LEU A 110 12.11 3.39 4.47
CA LEU A 110 11.50 2.65 5.57
C LEU A 110 12.40 1.50 6.07
N ILE A 111 13.02 0.75 5.15
CA ILE A 111 13.96 -0.31 5.50
C ILE A 111 15.20 0.26 6.20
N ASP A 112 15.73 1.39 5.74
CA ASP A 112 16.86 2.08 6.37
C ASP A 112 16.52 2.55 7.82
N GLN A 113 15.24 2.70 8.14
CA GLN A 113 14.75 2.99 9.51
C GLN A 113 14.46 1.72 10.34
N GLY A 114 14.74 0.53 9.81
CA GLY A 114 14.42 -0.74 10.48
C GLY A 114 12.93 -1.08 10.50
N ILE A 115 12.12 -0.43 9.66
CA ILE A 115 10.67 -0.65 9.58
C ILE A 115 10.39 -1.81 8.61
N LYS A 116 9.58 -2.79 9.03
CA LYS A 116 9.16 -3.88 8.14
C LYS A 116 8.32 -3.32 6.99
N VAL A 117 8.57 -3.78 5.76
CA VAL A 117 7.82 -3.33 4.58
C VAL A 117 7.15 -4.51 3.90
N ALA A 118 5.92 -4.31 3.45
CA ALA A 118 5.20 -5.25 2.61
C ALA A 118 4.57 -4.58 1.39
N THR A 119 4.53 -5.26 0.25
CA THR A 119 3.82 -4.82 -0.97
C THR A 119 2.92 -5.94 -1.47
N SER A 120 1.94 -5.64 -2.32
CA SER A 120 1.23 -6.65 -3.12
C SER A 120 1.08 -6.13 -4.54
N SER A 121 1.57 -6.88 -5.51
CA SER A 121 1.55 -6.50 -6.92
C SER A 121 1.22 -7.69 -7.82
N LYS A 122 0.70 -7.37 -9.00
CA LYS A 122 0.43 -8.30 -10.10
C LYS A 122 1.49 -8.24 -11.20
N LEU A 123 2.43 -7.30 -11.10
CA LEU A 123 3.45 -7.06 -12.11
C LEU A 123 4.78 -7.67 -11.68
N GLU A 124 5.26 -7.29 -10.50
CA GLU A 124 6.61 -7.57 -10.04
C GLU A 124 6.66 -7.73 -8.51
N VAL A 125 7.80 -8.21 -8.01
CA VAL A 125 8.15 -8.20 -6.59
C VAL A 125 9.24 -7.17 -6.35
N SER A 126 9.41 -6.70 -5.12
CA SER A 126 10.49 -5.74 -4.83
C SER A 126 11.85 -6.39 -5.00
N ASP A 127 12.77 -5.70 -5.69
CA ASP A 127 14.19 -6.07 -5.74
C ASP A 127 14.94 -5.72 -4.43
N VAL A 128 14.28 -5.02 -3.51
CA VAL A 128 14.87 -4.60 -2.22
C VAL A 128 14.79 -5.76 -1.23
N PRO A 129 15.93 -6.26 -0.69
CA PRO A 129 15.93 -7.35 0.27
C PRO A 129 15.09 -7.05 1.52
N GLY A 130 14.37 -8.06 2.00
CA GLY A 130 13.55 -7.95 3.22
C GLY A 130 12.15 -7.38 3.01
N VAL A 131 11.79 -6.90 1.81
CA VAL A 131 10.41 -6.56 1.49
C VAL A 131 9.57 -7.83 1.40
N ARG A 132 8.48 -7.86 2.18
CA ARG A 132 7.54 -8.98 2.17
C ARG A 132 6.53 -8.80 1.05
N ASN A 133 6.15 -9.90 0.40
CA ASN A 133 5.15 -9.88 -0.65
C ASN A 133 3.84 -10.47 -0.13
N GLY A 134 2.82 -9.62 0.00
CA GLY A 134 1.46 -10.06 0.22
C GLY A 134 0.90 -10.67 -1.05
N MET A 135 0.34 -11.86 -0.96
CA MET A 135 -0.58 -12.33 -2.00
C MET A 135 -1.84 -11.47 -1.90
N THR A 136 -2.31 -10.92 -3.04
CA THR A 136 -3.66 -10.37 -3.08
C THR A 136 -4.60 -11.45 -2.57
N ILE A 137 -5.32 -11.19 -1.48
CA ILE A 137 -6.41 -12.06 -1.05
C ILE A 137 -7.34 -12.15 -2.26
N LEU A 138 -7.24 -13.26 -3.01
CA LEU A 138 -8.31 -13.68 -3.87
C LEU A 138 -9.52 -13.71 -2.93
N SER A 139 -10.61 -13.07 -3.33
CA SER A 139 -11.89 -13.30 -2.68
C SER A 139 -12.21 -14.78 -2.85
N LEU A 140 -11.66 -15.63 -1.99
CA LEU A 140 -12.10 -17.00 -1.78
C LEU A 140 -13.42 -16.85 -1.02
N GLY A 141 -14.47 -16.66 -1.81
CA GLY A 141 -15.83 -16.40 -1.35
C GLY A 141 -16.61 -15.75 -2.49
N LEU A 142 -17.61 -16.49 -3.00
CA LEU A 142 -18.59 -16.16 -4.05
C LEU A 142 -18.27 -16.61 -5.49
N TYR A 143 -17.83 -17.86 -5.66
CA TYR A 143 -18.33 -18.73 -6.74
C TYR A 143 -18.45 -20.15 -6.17
N GLU A 144 -19.44 -20.35 -5.30
CA GLU A 144 -20.08 -21.65 -5.21
C GLU A 144 -21.21 -21.65 -6.26
N VAL A 145 -21.36 -22.81 -6.89
CA VAL A 145 -22.22 -23.13 -8.03
C VAL A 145 -23.69 -22.90 -7.71
#